data_AF-A0A8B6EZM3-F1
#
_entry.id   AF-A0A8B6EZM3-F1
#
_cell.length_a   1.000
_cell.length_b   1.000
_cell.length_c   1.000
_cell.angle_alpha   90.00
_cell.angle_beta   90.00
_cell.angle_gamma   90.00
#
_symmetry.space_group_name_H-M   'P 1'
#
loop_
_entity.id
_entity.type
_entity.pdbx_description
1 polymer ?
#
loop_
_entity_poly.entity_id
_entity_poly.type
_entity_poly.pdbx_seq_one_letter_code
_entity_poly.pdbx_strand_id
1 'polypeptide(L)'
;MDEEPSTSGGSTRSILQKRQDEVDVMAAKPPEVRDGIKLSIPLKLHDKNDVIFDKHPVVTAKLSALDDRQKRWLIVGICLQKIVLPALRQYIVPILTDLYNELILKQKIETQTYQTHLTRYAPANTDLNYGAVNNNKARYGNQRAKYDYTIKSVVDLSKLFLPTHMASDTDFHETCDIFAWLGLIINTGRFPVSVSSCAENVRSGIRNPWVHCNFTEWEYSHSFQLMEQIVGTLRLSSYEKSQIIMELREWKINAKPSDLDDNEKRWLVVGICMNTVLIPALRKYVVPILTVLYNELTRYQNIDTQIYPTHYQPTNRFLNYGAVNNNKARFRKKQAMYDYTIKSVVDLSKLFLPTHMTHYAGFDDTCDISALLGLIINIDKFPQIVKSDAEEVRRSIQNPWTRGNCTQWDAVQYSNSFQLMRKIVKDLSLSLNEENQIIEKMKEWEINGIHF
;
A
#
# COMPACT_ATOMS: atom_id res chain seq x y z
N MET A 1 -43.80 -71.90 -44.43
CA MET A 1 -44.75 -71.13 -43.62
C MET A 1 -44.30 -71.25 -42.20
N ASP A 2 -44.00 -70.22 -41.44
CA ASP A 2 -43.78 -68.80 -41.64
C ASP A 2 -43.36 -68.32 -40.25
N GLU A 3 -42.68 -67.18 -40.22
CA GLU A 3 -42.60 -66.27 -39.07
C GLU A 3 -41.79 -66.66 -37.82
N GLU A 4 -41.19 -65.58 -37.28
CA GLU A 4 -40.69 -65.27 -35.93
C GLU A 4 -41.03 -66.23 -34.76
N PRO A 5 -40.28 -66.24 -33.61
CA PRO A 5 -39.64 -65.07 -32.98
C PRO A 5 -38.32 -65.36 -32.23
N SER A 6 -37.61 -64.31 -31.77
CA SER A 6 -37.01 -64.35 -30.42
C SER A 6 -36.51 -63.00 -29.92
N THR A 7 -36.97 -62.72 -28.71
CA THR A 7 -36.70 -61.62 -27.80
C THR A 7 -35.27 -61.56 -27.23
N SER A 8 -34.85 -60.32 -26.97
CA SER A 8 -34.09 -59.82 -25.81
C SER A 8 -33.02 -60.69 -25.12
N GLY A 9 -31.82 -60.11 -25.00
CA GLY A 9 -30.85 -60.44 -23.95
C GLY A 9 -29.72 -59.41 -23.93
N GLY A 10 -29.78 -58.46 -23.00
CA GLY A 10 -28.78 -57.40 -22.87
C GLY A 10 -27.42 -57.89 -22.37
N SER A 11 -26.36 -57.15 -22.68
CA SER A 11 -25.13 -57.15 -21.89
C SER A 11 -24.39 -55.83 -22.04
N THR A 12 -24.31 -55.12 -20.91
CA THR A 12 -23.56 -53.90 -20.68
C THR A 12 -22.07 -54.22 -20.72
N ARG A 13 -21.38 -53.89 -21.82
CA ARG A 13 -19.93 -53.69 -21.78
C ARG A 13 -19.47 -52.69 -22.84
N SER A 14 -18.76 -51.69 -22.33
CA SER A 14 -17.78 -50.87 -23.04
C SER A 14 -18.20 -49.53 -23.66
N ILE A 15 -18.70 -48.63 -22.80
CA ILE A 15 -18.51 -47.17 -22.96
C ILE A 15 -17.01 -46.79 -22.79
N LEU A 16 -16.18 -47.73 -22.34
CA LEU A 16 -14.72 -47.58 -22.19
C LEU A 16 -13.93 -47.89 -23.47
N GLN A 17 -14.48 -48.58 -24.49
CA GLN A 17 -13.79 -48.72 -25.78
C GLN A 17 -13.97 -47.48 -26.66
N LYS A 18 -15.14 -46.83 -26.60
CA LYS A 18 -15.45 -45.67 -27.44
C LYS A 18 -14.77 -44.36 -27.01
N ARG A 19 -14.14 -44.32 -25.83
CA ARG A 19 -13.31 -43.18 -25.38
C ARG A 19 -11.82 -43.38 -25.61
N GLN A 20 -11.38 -44.58 -25.99
CA GLN A 20 -9.97 -44.85 -26.27
C GLN A 20 -9.63 -44.54 -27.74
N ASP A 21 -10.57 -44.77 -28.66
CA ASP A 21 -10.36 -44.52 -30.09
C ASP A 21 -10.49 -43.03 -30.50
N GLU A 22 -10.99 -42.15 -29.61
CA GLU A 22 -10.96 -40.69 -29.79
C GLU A 22 -9.69 -40.03 -29.22
N VAL A 23 -8.91 -40.76 -28.41
CA VAL A 23 -7.63 -40.27 -27.84
C VAL A 23 -6.45 -40.57 -28.78
N ASP A 24 -6.55 -41.57 -29.64
CA ASP A 24 -5.45 -42.00 -30.53
C ASP A 24 -5.49 -41.40 -31.96
N VAL A 25 -6.41 -40.46 -32.25
CA VAL A 25 -6.48 -39.72 -33.54
C VAL A 25 -6.05 -38.24 -33.42
N MET A 26 -5.67 -37.76 -32.22
CA MET A 26 -5.12 -36.40 -32.02
C MET A 26 -3.60 -36.33 -31.85
N ALA A 27 -2.87 -37.45 -32.02
CA ALA A 27 -1.41 -37.46 -31.98
C ALA A 27 -0.79 -37.08 -33.35
N ALA A 28 -0.96 -35.81 -33.76
CA ALA A 28 -0.31 -35.24 -34.92
C ALA A 28 0.74 -34.19 -34.50
N LYS A 29 2.01 -34.54 -34.75
CA LYS A 29 3.25 -33.74 -34.83
C LYS A 29 3.44 -32.53 -33.88
N PRO A 30 4.58 -32.47 -33.15
CA PRO A 30 4.91 -31.28 -32.35
C PRO A 30 5.08 -30.06 -33.27
N PRO A 31 4.54 -28.89 -32.92
CA PRO A 31 4.81 -27.68 -33.68
C PRO A 31 6.29 -27.33 -33.55
N GLU A 32 6.92 -27.07 -34.69
CA GLU A 32 8.26 -26.51 -34.79
C GLU A 32 8.43 -25.34 -33.82
N VAL A 33 9.53 -25.37 -33.07
CA VAL A 33 10.03 -24.24 -32.28
C VAL A 33 10.30 -23.10 -33.27
N ARG A 34 9.32 -22.20 -33.42
CA ARG A 34 9.58 -20.89 -34.00
C ARG A 34 10.36 -20.10 -32.95
N ASP A 35 11.59 -19.77 -33.32
CA ASP A 35 12.49 -18.92 -32.56
C ASP A 35 11.75 -17.75 -31.90
N GLY A 36 12.10 -17.55 -30.63
CA GLY A 36 11.51 -16.51 -29.79
C GLY A 36 11.56 -15.15 -30.48
N ILE A 37 10.38 -14.59 -30.76
CA ILE A 37 10.25 -13.16 -30.90
C ILE A 37 10.58 -12.58 -29.53
N LYS A 38 11.85 -12.18 -29.34
CA LYS A 38 12.19 -11.12 -28.41
C LYS A 38 11.29 -9.96 -28.78
N LEU A 39 10.25 -9.70 -27.98
CA LEU A 39 9.57 -8.41 -27.97
C LEU A 39 10.59 -7.41 -27.44
N SER A 40 11.49 -6.97 -28.31
CA SER A 40 12.28 -5.78 -28.12
C SER A 40 11.30 -4.62 -28.03
N ILE A 41 11.21 -4.02 -26.84
CA ILE A 41 10.72 -2.65 -26.67
C ILE A 41 11.43 -1.82 -27.75
N PRO A 42 10.72 -1.03 -28.57
CA PRO A 42 11.36 -0.24 -29.61
C PRO A 42 12.45 0.64 -28.99
N LEU A 43 13.70 0.37 -29.33
CA LEU A 43 14.91 1.07 -28.88
C LEU A 43 15.02 2.49 -29.48
N LYS A 44 13.89 3.11 -29.82
CA LYS A 44 13.79 4.44 -30.43
C LYS A 44 12.65 5.22 -29.78
N LEU A 45 12.86 5.64 -28.54
CA LEU A 45 12.06 6.70 -27.91
C LEU A 45 12.93 7.71 -27.14
N HIS A 46 14.24 7.73 -27.40
CA HIS A 46 15.20 8.62 -26.74
C HIS A 46 15.63 9.84 -27.54
N ASP A 47 14.91 10.22 -28.60
CA ASP A 47 15.16 11.50 -29.25
C ASP A 47 13.87 12.32 -29.32
N LYS A 48 13.94 13.50 -28.67
CA LYS A 48 12.97 14.60 -28.66
C LYS A 48 11.80 14.42 -27.70
N ASN A 49 12.09 14.62 -26.42
CA ASN A 49 11.21 15.33 -25.50
C ASN A 49 12.06 15.81 -24.31
N ASP A 50 12.66 16.99 -24.46
CA ASP A 50 13.12 17.80 -23.32
C ASP A 50 11.88 18.24 -22.54
N VAL A 51 11.28 17.31 -21.81
CA VAL A 51 10.39 17.65 -20.70
C VAL A 51 11.32 17.90 -19.53
N ILE A 52 11.24 19.13 -19.03
CA ILE A 52 11.99 19.66 -17.90
C ILE A 52 11.90 18.67 -16.73
N PHE A 53 12.93 17.83 -16.55
CA PHE A 53 13.07 17.04 -15.34
C PHE A 53 13.63 17.95 -14.27
N ASP A 54 12.87 18.02 -13.18
CA ASP A 54 13.08 18.90 -12.05
C ASP A 54 14.49 18.76 -11.47
N LYS A 55 15.04 19.88 -10.99
CA LYS A 55 16.35 19.91 -10.33
C LYS A 55 16.24 19.27 -8.94
N HIS A 56 16.22 17.95 -8.88
CA HIS A 56 16.35 17.27 -7.59
C HIS A 56 17.72 17.61 -6.98
N PRO A 57 17.77 18.02 -5.71
CA PRO A 57 19.03 18.29 -5.05
C PRO A 57 19.92 17.04 -5.09
N VAL A 58 21.21 17.23 -5.36
CA VAL A 58 22.20 16.15 -5.31
C VAL A 58 22.29 15.68 -3.86
N VAL A 59 21.59 14.58 -3.55
CA VAL A 59 21.66 13.99 -2.23
C VAL A 59 22.99 13.24 -2.14
N THR A 60 23.87 13.69 -1.25
CA THR A 60 25.11 12.99 -0.94
C THR A 60 24.79 11.80 -0.03
N ALA A 61 25.41 10.65 -0.29
CA ALA A 61 25.08 9.38 0.35
C ALA A 61 25.66 9.26 1.78
N LYS A 62 25.41 10.24 2.65
CA LYS A 62 25.81 10.23 4.06
C LYS A 62 24.73 10.90 4.91
N LEU A 63 24.39 10.32 6.05
CA LEU A 63 23.36 10.88 6.93
C LEU A 63 23.77 12.24 7.51
N SER A 64 25.07 12.47 7.74
CA SER A 64 25.63 13.76 8.15
C SER A 64 25.49 14.85 7.07
N ALA A 65 25.44 14.45 5.80
CA ALA A 65 25.40 15.34 4.64
C ALA A 65 23.98 15.59 4.10
N LEU A 66 22.95 15.07 4.77
CA LEU A 66 21.56 15.42 4.49
C LEU A 66 21.31 16.92 4.64
N ASP A 67 20.42 17.44 3.79
CA ASP A 67 19.93 18.79 3.95
C ASP A 67 19.02 18.91 5.18
N ASP A 68 18.74 20.16 5.59
CA ASP A 68 17.92 20.42 6.77
C ASP A 68 16.49 19.88 6.65
N ARG A 69 15.92 19.80 5.44
CA ARG A 69 14.55 19.30 5.25
C ARG A 69 14.50 17.79 5.45
N GLN A 70 15.48 17.07 4.91
CA GLN A 70 15.63 15.64 5.10
C GLN A 70 15.87 15.32 6.58
N LYS A 71 16.80 16.01 7.25
CA LYS A 71 17.06 15.82 8.69
C LYS A 71 15.80 16.01 9.53
N ARG A 72 15.07 17.11 9.28
CA ARG A 72 13.81 17.39 9.97
C ARG A 72 12.77 16.29 9.71
N TRP A 73 12.67 15.79 8.48
CA TRP A 73 11.72 14.72 8.12
C TRP A 73 12.00 13.44 8.90
N LEU A 74 13.28 13.09 9.08
CA LEU A 74 13.70 11.96 9.92
C LEU A 74 13.26 12.15 11.37
N ILE A 75 13.61 13.31 11.95
CA ILE A 75 13.32 13.64 13.35
C ILE A 75 11.82 13.53 13.63
N VAL A 76 10.96 14.02 12.73
CA VAL A 76 9.51 13.90 12.89
C VAL A 76 9.05 12.44 12.88
N GLY A 77 9.53 11.62 11.95
CA GLY A 77 9.19 10.19 11.90
C GLY A 77 9.60 9.46 13.18
N ILE A 78 10.80 9.74 13.67
CA ILE A 78 11.33 9.19 14.92
C ILE A 78 10.49 9.63 16.11
N CYS A 79 10.14 10.90 16.22
CA CYS A 79 9.32 11.41 17.33
C CYS A 79 7.92 10.79 17.33
N LEU A 80 7.31 10.61 16.15
CA LEU A 80 6.04 9.90 16.04
C LEU A 80 6.16 8.47 16.58
N GLN A 81 7.21 7.74 16.21
CA GLN A 81 7.35 6.32 16.56
C GLN A 81 7.88 6.07 17.98
N LYS A 82 8.88 6.82 18.44
CA LYS A 82 9.55 6.58 19.73
C LYS A 82 8.88 7.29 20.90
N ILE A 83 8.23 8.42 20.64
CA ILE A 83 7.74 9.30 21.70
C ILE A 83 6.22 9.30 21.74
N VAL A 84 5.56 9.61 20.61
CA VAL A 84 4.10 9.73 20.56
C VAL A 84 3.41 8.36 20.60
N LEU A 85 3.90 7.38 19.85
CA LEU A 85 3.27 6.06 19.78
C LEU A 85 3.19 5.34 21.14
N PRO A 86 4.24 5.29 21.98
CA PRO A 86 4.12 4.70 23.32
C PRO A 86 3.06 5.38 24.19
N ALA A 87 2.96 6.71 24.12
CA ALA A 87 1.95 7.48 24.85
C ALA A 87 0.52 7.14 24.37
N LEU A 88 0.32 7.03 23.06
CA LEU A 88 -0.95 6.60 22.48
C LEU A 88 -1.30 5.17 22.92
N ARG A 89 -0.34 4.24 22.87
CA ARG A 89 -0.53 2.85 23.30
C ARG A 89 -0.95 2.76 24.76
N GLN A 90 -0.24 3.45 25.65
CA GLN A 90 -0.55 3.50 27.09
C GLN A 90 -1.99 3.99 27.34
N TYR A 91 -2.46 4.96 26.55
CA TYR A 91 -3.79 5.52 26.70
C TYR A 91 -4.90 4.66 26.05
N ILE A 92 -4.66 4.09 24.86
CA ILE A 92 -5.66 3.41 24.05
C ILE A 92 -5.95 1.99 24.55
N VAL A 93 -4.93 1.22 24.93
CA VAL A 93 -5.09 -0.21 25.30
C VAL A 93 -6.08 -0.42 26.45
N PRO A 94 -6.02 0.33 27.56
CA PRO A 94 -6.99 0.18 28.64
C PRO A 94 -8.43 0.45 28.18
N ILE A 95 -8.65 1.50 27.39
CA ILE A 95 -9.98 1.88 26.87
C ILE A 95 -10.56 0.78 25.98
N LEU A 96 -9.74 0.20 25.09
CA LEU A 96 -10.17 -0.92 24.24
C LEU A 96 -10.42 -2.19 25.04
N THR A 97 -9.66 -2.42 26.11
CA THR A 97 -9.84 -3.56 27.00
C THR A 97 -11.17 -3.46 27.75
N ASP A 98 -11.49 -2.27 28.28
CA ASP A 98 -12.78 -2.01 28.93
C ASP A 98 -13.95 -2.19 27.95
N LEU A 99 -13.81 -1.67 26.71
CA LEU A 99 -14.79 -1.87 25.65
C LEU A 99 -14.99 -3.36 25.34
N TYR A 100 -13.91 -4.13 25.23
CA TYR A 100 -13.97 -5.56 24.95
C TYR A 100 -14.75 -6.30 26.03
N ASN A 101 -14.43 -6.05 27.30
CA ASN A 101 -15.11 -6.64 28.44
C ASN A 101 -16.61 -6.25 28.47
N GLU A 102 -16.94 -4.99 28.17
CA GLU A 102 -18.33 -4.55 28.06
C GLU A 102 -19.08 -5.28 26.95
N LEU A 103 -18.45 -5.47 25.78
CA LEU A 103 -19.05 -6.14 24.63
C LEU A 103 -19.20 -7.65 24.84
N ILE A 104 -18.30 -8.29 25.60
CA ILE A 104 -18.50 -9.66 26.08
C ILE A 104 -19.81 -9.73 26.87
N LEU A 105 -19.96 -8.87 27.89
CA LEU A 105 -21.11 -8.92 28.80
C LEU A 105 -22.43 -8.58 28.11
N LYS A 106 -22.46 -7.54 27.27
CA LYS A 106 -23.71 -7.02 26.69
C LYS A 106 -24.08 -7.62 25.35
N GLN A 107 -23.08 -7.94 24.52
CA GLN A 107 -23.27 -8.32 23.11
C GLN A 107 -22.77 -9.74 22.80
N LYS A 108 -22.23 -10.44 23.80
CA LYS A 108 -21.65 -11.79 23.66
C LYS A 108 -20.71 -11.88 22.47
N ILE A 109 -19.86 -10.86 22.29
CA ILE A 109 -19.08 -10.65 21.06
C ILE A 109 -18.16 -11.83 20.70
N GLU A 110 -17.77 -12.62 21.70
CA GLU A 110 -16.96 -13.83 21.58
C GLU A 110 -17.70 -15.04 20.97
N THR A 111 -19.04 -15.04 20.93
CA THR A 111 -19.87 -16.15 20.42
C THR A 111 -20.79 -15.74 19.27
N GLN A 112 -20.51 -14.60 18.64
CA GLN A 112 -21.33 -14.08 17.54
C GLN A 112 -21.27 -14.97 16.30
N THR A 113 -22.39 -15.01 15.58
CA THR A 113 -22.56 -15.73 14.31
C THR A 113 -22.91 -14.77 13.19
N TYR A 114 -22.95 -15.24 11.95
CA TYR A 114 -23.41 -14.42 10.82
C TYR A 114 -24.79 -13.76 11.06
N GLN A 115 -25.70 -14.42 11.77
CA GLN A 115 -27.04 -13.87 12.02
C GLN A 115 -27.11 -12.92 13.23
N THR A 116 -26.17 -13.04 14.17
CA THR A 116 -26.22 -12.35 15.47
C THR A 116 -25.08 -11.36 15.68
N HIS A 117 -24.19 -11.21 14.71
CA HIS A 117 -23.04 -10.32 14.84
C HIS A 117 -23.43 -8.85 14.88
N LEU A 118 -22.60 -8.08 15.58
CA LEU A 118 -22.76 -6.65 15.68
C LEU A 118 -22.29 -5.99 14.38
N THR A 119 -23.21 -5.57 13.51
CA THR A 119 -22.83 -4.96 12.23
C THR A 119 -22.24 -3.56 12.38
N ARG A 120 -22.69 -2.82 13.40
CA ARG A 120 -22.30 -1.43 13.67
C ARG A 120 -22.11 -1.18 15.15
N TYR A 121 -21.20 -0.27 15.46
CA TYR A 121 -20.95 0.15 16.83
C TYR A 121 -21.31 1.62 17.08
N ALA A 122 -22.18 1.86 18.06
CA ALA A 122 -22.52 3.20 18.56
C ALA A 122 -21.50 3.65 19.63
N PRO A 123 -21.14 4.94 19.72
CA PRO A 123 -21.85 6.11 19.19
C PRO A 123 -21.42 6.54 17.77
N ALA A 124 -20.28 6.08 17.26
CA ALA A 124 -19.77 6.50 15.95
C ALA A 124 -20.58 5.94 14.75
N ASN A 125 -21.45 4.95 14.99
CA ASN A 125 -22.15 4.18 13.96
C ASN A 125 -21.20 3.56 12.93
N THR A 126 -20.00 3.19 13.38
CA THR A 126 -18.94 2.60 12.55
C THR A 126 -19.33 1.20 12.11
N ASP A 127 -19.25 0.92 10.81
CA ASP A 127 -19.41 -0.43 10.25
C ASP A 127 -18.23 -1.30 10.71
N LEU A 128 -18.51 -2.43 11.36
CA LEU A 128 -17.47 -3.31 11.90
C LEU A 128 -16.86 -4.22 10.83
N ASN A 129 -15.54 -4.23 10.73
CA ASN A 129 -14.79 -4.92 9.69
C ASN A 129 -14.46 -6.37 10.04
N TYR A 130 -15.46 -7.25 10.06
CA TYR A 130 -15.23 -8.69 10.30
C TYR A 130 -14.36 -9.37 9.25
N GLY A 131 -14.14 -8.75 8.09
CA GLY A 131 -13.18 -9.27 7.12
C GLY A 131 -11.73 -9.25 7.63
N ALA A 132 -11.42 -8.34 8.56
CA ALA A 132 -10.07 -8.15 9.11
C ALA A 132 -9.70 -9.12 10.25
N VAL A 133 -10.68 -9.82 10.83
CA VAL A 133 -10.45 -10.79 11.91
C VAL A 133 -10.52 -12.22 11.40
N ASN A 134 -9.96 -13.17 12.17
CA ASN A 134 -10.02 -14.62 11.90
C ASN A 134 -9.59 -15.04 10.49
N ASN A 135 -8.78 -14.22 9.82
CA ASN A 135 -8.39 -14.39 8.43
C ASN A 135 -9.58 -14.52 7.44
N ASN A 136 -10.72 -13.92 7.78
CA ASN A 136 -11.99 -14.09 7.06
C ASN A 136 -11.90 -13.67 5.59
N LYS A 137 -11.37 -12.46 5.33
CA LYS A 137 -11.25 -11.93 3.95
C LYS A 137 -10.37 -12.82 3.08
N ALA A 138 -9.25 -13.32 3.60
CA ALA A 138 -8.34 -14.15 2.81
C ALA A 138 -8.92 -15.55 2.56
N ARG A 139 -9.59 -16.14 3.55
CA ARG A 139 -10.18 -17.49 3.43
C ARG A 139 -11.44 -17.53 2.57
N TYR A 140 -12.32 -16.55 2.72
CA TYR A 140 -13.68 -16.59 2.17
C TYR A 140 -13.98 -15.46 1.19
N GLY A 141 -13.02 -14.57 0.92
CA GLY A 141 -13.18 -13.50 -0.06
C GLY A 141 -14.28 -12.51 0.32
N ASN A 142 -15.38 -12.49 -0.43
CA ASN A 142 -16.56 -11.67 -0.13
C ASN A 142 -17.74 -12.49 0.38
N GLN A 143 -17.57 -13.80 0.62
CA GLN A 143 -18.62 -14.70 1.11
C GLN A 143 -18.84 -14.53 2.62
N ARG A 144 -19.41 -13.38 3.01
CA ARG A 144 -19.58 -12.97 4.42
C ARG A 144 -20.33 -13.99 5.28
N ALA A 145 -21.27 -14.74 4.70
CA ALA A 145 -22.00 -15.80 5.41
C ALA A 145 -21.09 -16.93 5.97
N LYS A 146 -19.86 -17.08 5.45
CA LYS A 146 -18.88 -18.08 5.89
C LYS A 146 -17.86 -17.56 6.90
N TYR A 147 -17.90 -16.27 7.22
CA TYR A 147 -16.92 -15.68 8.12
C TYR A 147 -17.08 -16.23 9.55
N ASP A 148 -15.96 -16.33 10.26
CA ASP A 148 -15.93 -16.51 11.72
C ASP A 148 -16.11 -15.14 12.39
N TYR A 149 -17.27 -14.94 13.02
CA TYR A 149 -17.66 -13.68 13.66
C TYR A 149 -17.26 -13.59 15.14
N THR A 150 -16.55 -14.60 15.67
CA THR A 150 -16.08 -14.58 17.05
C THR A 150 -14.93 -13.61 17.25
N ILE A 151 -14.97 -12.79 18.30
CA ILE A 151 -13.88 -11.90 18.68
C ILE A 151 -13.21 -12.45 19.92
N LYS A 152 -11.95 -12.87 19.79
CA LYS A 152 -11.25 -13.69 20.79
C LYS A 152 -10.34 -12.87 21.70
N SER A 153 -10.11 -11.61 21.35
CA SER A 153 -9.17 -10.75 22.05
C SER A 153 -9.45 -9.27 21.80
N VAL A 154 -8.84 -8.41 22.62
CA VAL A 154 -8.85 -6.94 22.40
C VAL A 154 -8.16 -6.58 21.07
N VAL A 155 -7.17 -7.37 20.65
CA VAL A 155 -6.50 -7.25 19.34
C VAL A 155 -7.47 -7.56 18.19
N ASP A 156 -8.31 -8.59 18.30
CA ASP A 156 -9.32 -8.84 17.27
C ASP A 156 -10.40 -7.75 17.27
N LEU A 157 -10.77 -7.25 18.46
CA LEU A 157 -11.71 -6.15 18.57
C LEU A 157 -11.20 -4.90 17.85
N SER A 158 -9.93 -4.53 18.04
CA SER A 158 -9.35 -3.33 17.44
C SER A 158 -9.36 -3.40 15.90
N LYS A 159 -9.08 -4.56 15.33
CA LYS A 159 -9.16 -4.82 13.89
C LYS A 159 -10.54 -4.54 13.29
N LEU A 160 -11.62 -4.68 14.06
CA LEU A 160 -12.97 -4.36 13.59
C LEU A 160 -13.17 -2.88 13.28
N PHE A 161 -12.44 -1.99 13.96
CA PHE A 161 -12.54 -0.54 13.78
C PHE A 161 -11.58 0.01 12.73
N LEU A 162 -10.80 -0.86 12.08
CA LEU A 162 -9.78 -0.48 11.13
C LEU A 162 -10.10 -1.03 9.73
N PRO A 163 -9.75 -0.28 8.67
CA PRO A 163 -9.74 -0.82 7.31
C PRO A 163 -8.80 -2.04 7.22
N THR A 164 -9.14 -3.00 6.35
CA THR A 164 -8.43 -4.30 6.28
C THR A 164 -6.91 -4.18 6.10
N HIS A 165 -6.44 -3.17 5.36
CA HIS A 165 -5.01 -2.95 5.15
C HIS A 165 -4.28 -2.39 6.37
N MET A 166 -4.97 -1.76 7.32
CA MET A 166 -4.39 -1.30 8.60
C MET A 166 -4.51 -2.39 9.67
N ALA A 167 -5.58 -3.19 9.60
CA ALA A 167 -5.89 -4.19 10.60
C ALA A 167 -4.93 -5.39 10.64
N SER A 168 -4.18 -5.63 9.56
CA SER A 168 -3.13 -6.66 9.56
C SER A 168 -2.02 -6.38 10.57
N ASP A 169 -1.89 -5.13 11.00
CA ASP A 169 -0.73 -4.64 11.77
C ASP A 169 -1.10 -4.31 13.23
N THR A 170 -2.32 -4.63 13.65
CA THR A 170 -2.87 -4.23 14.97
C THR A 170 -2.66 -5.29 16.04
N ASP A 171 -1.42 -5.68 16.28
CA ASP A 171 -1.04 -6.63 17.33
C ASP A 171 -0.77 -5.98 18.71
N PHE A 172 -0.96 -4.67 18.80
CA PHE A 172 -0.59 -3.84 19.94
C PHE A 172 0.87 -4.00 20.37
N HIS A 173 1.77 -4.42 19.48
CA HIS A 173 3.20 -4.40 19.71
C HIS A 173 3.77 -3.00 19.46
N GLU A 174 5.01 -2.77 19.91
CA GLU A 174 5.78 -1.53 19.66
C GLU A 174 6.04 -1.25 18.18
N THR A 175 5.77 -2.26 17.35
CA THR A 175 6.01 -2.32 15.91
C THR A 175 4.77 -1.95 15.09
N CYS A 176 3.62 -1.72 15.74
CA CYS A 176 2.37 -1.34 15.10
C CYS A 176 2.42 0.12 14.63
N ASP A 177 2.09 0.35 13.36
CA ASP A 177 2.04 1.68 12.75
C ASP A 177 1.15 2.63 13.57
N ILE A 178 1.67 3.82 13.90
CA ILE A 178 0.92 4.89 14.57
C ILE A 178 -0.39 5.22 13.85
N PHE A 179 -0.47 5.01 12.54
CA PHE A 179 -1.68 5.17 11.75
C PHE A 179 -2.84 4.29 12.20
N ALA A 180 -2.55 3.04 12.59
CA ALA A 180 -3.57 2.14 13.13
C ALA A 180 -4.09 2.69 14.48
N TRP A 181 -3.20 3.18 15.34
CA TRP A 181 -3.59 3.78 16.64
C TRP A 181 -4.42 5.05 16.47
N LEU A 182 -4.02 5.95 15.57
CA LEU A 182 -4.81 7.14 15.23
C LEU A 182 -6.18 6.74 14.66
N GLY A 183 -6.23 5.74 13.79
CA GLY A 183 -7.47 5.17 13.26
C GLY A 183 -8.39 4.61 14.33
N LEU A 184 -7.85 3.92 15.35
CA LEU A 184 -8.64 3.43 16.48
C LEU A 184 -9.26 4.58 17.28
N ILE A 185 -8.52 5.66 17.51
CA ILE A 185 -9.08 6.84 18.18
C ILE A 185 -10.27 7.39 17.37
N ILE A 186 -10.08 7.59 16.08
CA ILE A 186 -11.06 8.23 15.19
C ILE A 186 -12.32 7.35 15.01
N ASN A 187 -12.16 6.04 14.84
CA ASN A 187 -13.24 5.17 14.37
C ASN A 187 -14.03 4.47 15.48
N THR A 188 -13.50 4.35 16.70
CA THR A 188 -14.18 3.61 17.78
C THR A 188 -15.33 4.39 18.42
N GLY A 189 -15.28 5.73 18.37
CA GLY A 189 -16.24 6.59 19.06
C GLY A 189 -16.18 6.52 20.59
N ARG A 190 -15.14 5.90 21.17
CA ARG A 190 -14.95 5.80 22.63
C ARG A 190 -14.11 6.92 23.22
N PHE A 191 -13.41 7.66 22.37
CA PHE A 191 -12.50 8.72 22.78
C PHE A 191 -13.22 10.07 22.77
N PRO A 192 -12.85 11.01 23.66
CA PRO A 192 -13.36 12.37 23.61
C PRO A 192 -13.17 13.00 22.23
N VAL A 193 -14.10 13.88 21.83
CA VAL A 193 -14.04 14.58 20.53
C VAL A 193 -12.73 15.37 20.38
N SER A 194 -12.22 15.97 21.46
CA SER A 194 -10.93 16.66 21.46
C SER A 194 -9.78 15.74 21.07
N VAL A 195 -9.71 14.53 21.65
CA VAL A 195 -8.66 13.55 21.33
C VAL A 195 -8.81 13.07 19.88
N SER A 196 -10.04 12.81 19.44
CA SER A 196 -10.32 12.36 18.07
C SER A 196 -9.94 13.42 17.03
N SER A 197 -10.20 14.70 17.31
CA SER A 197 -9.79 15.81 16.46
C SER A 197 -8.27 15.96 16.41
N CYS A 198 -7.57 15.81 17.53
CA CYS A 198 -6.10 15.84 17.55
C CYS A 198 -5.50 14.63 16.80
N ALA A 199 -6.09 13.44 16.93
CA ALA A 199 -5.66 12.27 16.18
C ALA A 199 -5.82 12.45 14.67
N GLU A 200 -6.94 13.04 14.23
CA GLU A 200 -7.15 13.39 12.83
C GLU A 200 -6.11 14.41 12.34
N ASN A 201 -5.82 15.45 13.12
CA ASN A 201 -4.81 16.45 12.78
C ASN A 201 -3.40 15.85 12.66
N VAL A 202 -3.00 14.97 13.58
CA VAL A 202 -1.71 14.25 13.50
C VAL A 202 -1.67 13.35 12.27
N ARG A 203 -2.77 12.66 11.98
CA ARG A 203 -2.89 11.78 10.81
C ARG A 203 -2.76 12.56 9.50
N SER A 204 -3.52 13.64 9.34
CA SER A 204 -3.56 14.42 8.09
C SER A 204 -2.40 15.38 7.94
N GLY A 205 -1.96 16.01 9.03
CA GLY A 205 -0.95 17.07 9.03
C GLY A 205 0.49 16.59 9.23
N ILE A 206 0.69 15.37 9.75
CA ILE A 206 2.04 14.81 9.95
C ILE A 206 2.20 13.46 9.26
N ARG A 207 1.47 12.43 9.71
CA ARG A 207 1.75 11.04 9.30
C ARG A 207 1.60 10.86 7.80
N ASN A 208 0.49 11.33 7.22
CA ASN A 208 0.24 11.22 5.78
C ASN A 208 1.33 11.92 4.94
N PRO A 209 1.61 13.23 5.12
CA PRO A 209 2.73 13.88 4.42
C PRO A 209 4.08 13.18 4.65
N TRP A 210 4.34 12.74 5.87
CA TRP A 210 5.60 12.09 6.24
C TRP A 210 5.82 10.77 5.49
N VAL A 211 4.81 9.89 5.41
CA VAL A 211 4.94 8.58 4.75
C VAL A 211 5.05 8.69 3.22
N HIS A 212 4.53 9.77 2.64
CA HIS A 212 4.66 10.06 1.22
C HIS A 212 5.97 10.79 0.88
N CYS A 213 6.81 11.07 1.89
CA CYS A 213 8.13 11.71 1.75
C CYS A 213 8.10 13.03 0.96
N ASN A 214 6.98 13.75 1.02
CA ASN A 214 6.91 15.07 0.40
C ASN A 214 7.66 16.08 1.28
N PHE A 215 8.94 16.32 0.99
CA PHE A 215 9.79 17.23 1.77
C PHE A 215 9.35 18.70 1.75
N THR A 216 8.29 19.05 1.00
CA THR A 216 7.77 20.42 0.84
C THR A 216 6.40 20.67 1.47
N GLU A 217 5.62 19.63 1.76
CA GLU A 217 4.21 19.76 2.19
C GLU A 217 3.97 19.83 3.71
N TRP A 218 5.01 19.68 4.53
CA TRP A 218 4.87 19.66 5.99
C TRP A 218 5.75 20.71 6.67
N GLU A 219 5.22 21.32 7.73
CA GLU A 219 5.92 22.34 8.51
C GLU A 219 6.47 21.73 9.80
N TYR A 220 7.78 21.84 10.00
CA TYR A 220 8.49 21.18 11.10
C TYR A 220 7.98 21.63 12.46
N SER A 221 7.81 22.93 12.69
CA SER A 221 7.31 23.43 13.97
C SER A 221 5.88 23.03 14.23
N HIS A 222 5.02 23.10 13.21
CA HIS A 222 3.62 22.70 13.28
C HIS A 222 3.48 21.21 13.59
N SER A 223 4.34 20.37 13.02
CA SER A 223 4.36 18.92 13.32
C SER A 223 4.58 18.67 14.81
N PHE A 224 5.55 19.34 15.42
CA PHE A 224 5.76 19.25 16.88
C PHE A 224 4.59 19.81 17.68
N GLN A 225 3.97 20.91 17.26
CA GLN A 225 2.77 21.43 17.91
C GLN A 225 1.63 20.42 17.91
N LEU A 226 1.39 19.75 16.78
CA LEU A 226 0.36 18.71 16.65
C LEU A 226 0.68 17.50 17.54
N MET A 227 1.95 17.08 17.64
CA MET A 227 2.40 16.03 18.57
C MET A 227 2.22 16.42 20.04
N GLU A 228 2.59 17.65 20.43
CA GLU A 228 2.36 18.17 21.78
C GLU A 228 0.86 18.26 22.11
N GLN A 229 0.04 18.71 21.16
CA GLN A 229 -1.41 18.82 21.31
C GLN A 229 -2.06 17.45 21.56
N ILE A 230 -1.74 16.43 20.74
CA ILE A 230 -2.32 15.11 20.96
C ILE A 230 -1.93 14.55 22.33
N VAL A 231 -0.65 14.64 22.74
CA VAL A 231 -0.17 14.22 24.06
C VAL A 231 -0.89 14.97 25.18
N GLY A 232 -1.09 16.28 25.02
CA GLY A 232 -1.83 17.12 25.97
C GLY A 232 -3.26 16.65 26.21
N THR A 233 -3.92 16.09 25.19
CA THR A 233 -5.31 15.59 25.29
C THR A 233 -5.45 14.19 25.88
N LEU A 234 -4.38 13.38 25.92
CA LEU A 234 -4.44 12.01 26.45
C LEU A 234 -4.75 12.02 27.95
N ARG A 235 -5.37 10.97 28.49
CA ARG A 235 -5.64 10.86 29.94
C ARG A 235 -4.45 10.27 30.70
N LEU A 236 -3.26 10.81 30.45
CA LEU A 236 -2.03 10.53 31.20
C LEU A 236 -1.92 11.49 32.40
N SER A 237 -1.10 11.16 33.40
CA SER A 237 -0.81 12.07 34.51
C SER A 237 -0.11 13.35 34.02
N SER A 238 -0.25 14.45 34.76
CA SER A 238 0.42 15.71 34.43
C SER A 238 1.95 15.56 34.35
N TYR A 239 2.53 14.68 35.18
CA TYR A 239 3.96 14.38 35.15
C TYR A 239 4.35 13.66 33.85
N GLU A 240 3.67 12.58 33.49
CA GLU A 240 3.95 11.83 32.25
C GLU A 240 3.84 12.72 31.02
N LYS A 241 2.76 13.52 30.89
CA LYS A 241 2.61 14.47 29.79
C LYS A 241 3.78 15.45 29.71
N SER A 242 4.21 15.97 30.86
CA SER A 242 5.30 16.95 30.92
C SER A 242 6.62 16.33 30.47
N GLN A 243 6.89 15.09 30.87
CA GLN A 243 8.09 14.37 30.42
C GLN A 243 8.08 14.15 28.90
N ILE A 244 6.96 13.66 28.35
CA ILE A 244 6.82 13.41 26.91
C ILE A 244 6.95 14.72 26.10
N ILE A 245 6.30 15.81 26.54
CA ILE A 245 6.38 17.11 25.87
C ILE A 245 7.80 17.70 25.96
N MET A 246 8.47 17.54 27.11
CA MET A 246 9.85 17.98 27.27
C MET A 246 10.79 17.21 26.34
N GLU A 247 10.61 15.90 26.21
CA GLU A 247 11.36 15.05 25.28
C GLU A 247 11.11 15.48 23.82
N LEU A 248 9.86 15.71 23.41
CA LEU A 248 9.55 16.24 22.07
C LEU A 248 10.27 17.57 21.81
N ARG A 249 10.30 18.48 22.77
CA ARG A 249 10.99 19.77 22.63
C ARG A 249 12.49 19.63 22.55
N GLU A 250 13.06 18.71 23.32
CA GLU A 250 14.49 18.39 23.27
C GLU A 250 14.86 17.84 21.89
N TRP A 251 14.10 16.88 21.36
CA TRP A 251 14.30 16.37 20.01
C TRP A 251 14.12 17.45 18.94
N LYS A 252 13.16 18.36 19.12
CA LYS A 252 12.94 19.45 18.16
C LYS A 252 14.17 20.35 17.99
N ILE A 253 14.88 20.64 19.08
CA ILE A 253 15.95 21.64 19.15
C ILE A 253 17.33 20.99 18.99
N ASN A 254 17.56 19.87 19.67
CA ASN A 254 18.90 19.31 19.87
C ASN A 254 19.13 17.97 19.17
N ALA A 255 18.12 17.35 18.55
CA ALA A 255 18.28 16.03 17.94
C ALA A 255 19.41 16.02 16.90
N LYS A 256 20.33 15.07 17.07
CA LYS A 256 21.37 14.78 16.10
C LYS A 256 21.14 13.40 15.52
N PRO A 257 21.37 13.21 14.21
CA PRO A 257 21.36 11.88 13.63
C PRO A 257 22.26 10.86 14.36
N SER A 258 23.33 11.33 15.03
CA SER A 258 24.21 10.50 15.86
C SER A 258 23.53 9.83 17.05
N ASP A 259 22.39 10.35 17.50
CA ASP A 259 21.66 9.86 18.69
C ASP A 259 20.80 8.62 18.37
N LEU A 260 20.80 8.21 17.10
CA LEU A 260 20.06 7.05 16.61
C LEU A 260 20.84 5.76 16.84
N ASP A 261 20.11 4.69 17.14
CA ASP A 261 20.70 3.36 17.08
C ASP A 261 20.90 2.90 15.63
N ASP A 262 21.63 1.80 15.43
CA ASP A 262 21.96 1.34 14.09
C ASP A 262 20.74 0.85 13.29
N ASN A 263 19.70 0.33 13.96
CA ASN A 263 18.49 -0.12 13.29
C ASN A 263 17.66 1.08 12.81
N GLU A 264 17.60 2.14 13.60
CA GLU A 264 17.00 3.42 13.23
C GLU A 264 17.74 4.04 12.04
N LYS A 265 19.07 4.08 12.07
CA LYS A 265 19.87 4.54 10.90
C LYS A 265 19.55 3.73 9.66
N ARG A 266 19.50 2.40 9.76
CA ARG A 266 19.19 1.51 8.62
C ARG A 266 17.80 1.75 8.06
N TRP A 267 16.78 1.83 8.91
CA TRP A 267 15.42 2.16 8.51
C TRP A 267 15.35 3.48 7.75
N LEU A 268 16.04 4.50 8.26
CA LEU A 268 16.10 5.82 7.64
C LEU A 268 16.82 5.81 6.29
N VAL A 269 18.01 5.22 6.24
CA VAL A 269 18.82 5.13 5.01
C VAL A 269 18.06 4.41 3.90
N VAL A 270 17.37 3.31 4.22
CA VAL A 270 16.50 2.63 3.25
C VAL A 270 15.38 3.54 2.78
N GLY A 271 14.70 4.24 3.69
CA GLY A 271 13.66 5.21 3.35
C GLY A 271 14.14 6.31 2.42
N ILE A 272 15.29 6.92 2.73
CA ILE A 272 15.87 8.00 1.91
C ILE A 272 16.28 7.48 0.54
N CYS A 273 16.99 6.36 0.47
CA CYS A 273 17.41 5.76 -0.80
C CYS A 273 16.20 5.39 -1.66
N MET A 274 15.18 4.78 -1.06
CA MET A 274 13.92 4.45 -1.73
C MET A 274 13.26 5.69 -2.35
N ASN A 275 13.18 6.80 -1.60
CA ASN A 275 12.49 8.00 -2.06
C ASN A 275 13.31 8.90 -2.99
N THR A 276 14.62 8.98 -2.79
CA THR A 276 15.50 9.91 -3.52
C THR A 276 16.21 9.25 -4.70
N VAL A 277 16.31 7.92 -4.74
CA VAL A 277 17.01 7.18 -5.78
C VAL A 277 16.05 6.26 -6.55
N LEU A 278 15.31 5.38 -5.86
CA LEU A 278 14.46 4.39 -6.53
C LEU A 278 13.21 5.03 -7.17
N ILE A 279 12.49 5.89 -6.44
CA ILE A 279 11.28 6.54 -6.97
C ILE A 279 11.54 7.27 -8.29
N PRO A 280 12.57 8.15 -8.44
CA PRO A 280 12.85 8.79 -9.72
C PRO A 280 13.09 7.81 -10.86
N ALA A 281 13.80 6.70 -10.61
CA ALA A 281 14.02 5.64 -11.60
C ALA A 281 12.70 4.98 -12.03
N LEU A 282 11.84 4.64 -11.08
CA LEU A 282 10.52 4.07 -11.36
C LEU A 282 9.61 5.05 -12.11
N ARG A 283 9.59 6.34 -11.74
CA ARG A 283 8.82 7.38 -12.47
C ARG A 283 9.25 7.43 -13.93
N LYS A 284 10.56 7.52 -14.18
CA LYS A 284 11.13 7.57 -15.54
C LYS A 284 10.78 6.34 -16.38
N TYR A 285 10.70 5.17 -15.76
CA TYR A 285 10.30 3.93 -16.42
C TYR A 285 8.79 3.84 -16.67
N VAL A 286 7.95 4.22 -15.70
CA VAL A 286 6.49 4.07 -15.74
C VAL A 286 5.84 5.03 -16.74
N VAL A 287 6.28 6.29 -16.78
CA VAL A 287 5.62 7.35 -17.57
C VAL A 287 5.56 7.05 -19.07
N PRO A 288 6.65 6.62 -19.75
CA PRO A 288 6.60 6.30 -21.18
C PRO A 288 5.62 5.15 -21.49
N ILE A 289 5.61 4.09 -20.66
CA ILE A 289 4.72 2.94 -20.85
C ILE A 289 3.25 3.34 -20.71
N LEU A 290 2.93 4.15 -19.70
CA LEU A 290 1.59 4.69 -19.51
C LEU A 290 1.17 5.63 -20.65
N THR A 291 2.10 6.42 -21.18
CA THR A 291 1.83 7.32 -22.31
C THR A 291 1.47 6.53 -23.57
N VAL A 292 2.20 5.46 -23.86
CA VAL A 292 1.87 4.54 -24.96
C VAL A 292 0.50 3.90 -24.75
N LEU A 293 0.25 3.38 -23.54
CA LEU A 293 -1.05 2.77 -23.21
C LEU A 293 -2.21 3.76 -23.37
N TYR A 294 -2.04 5.01 -22.90
CA TYR A 294 -3.03 6.07 -23.06
C TYR A 294 -3.33 6.31 -24.54
N ASN A 295 -2.32 6.51 -25.36
CA ASN A 295 -2.49 6.75 -26.79
C ASN A 295 -3.17 5.57 -27.52
N GLU A 296 -2.83 4.33 -27.15
CA GLU A 296 -3.50 3.13 -27.68
C GLU A 296 -4.99 3.10 -27.28
N LEU A 297 -5.31 3.35 -26.01
CA LEU A 297 -6.69 3.34 -25.52
C LEU A 297 -7.51 4.51 -26.06
N THR A 298 -6.91 5.68 -26.26
CA THR A 298 -7.56 6.80 -26.96
C THR A 298 -7.89 6.40 -28.39
N ARG A 299 -6.93 5.83 -29.13
CA ARG A 299 -7.09 5.47 -30.54
C ARG A 299 -8.10 4.34 -30.78
N TYR A 300 -8.08 3.31 -29.95
CA TYR A 300 -8.83 2.07 -30.20
C TYR A 300 -10.05 1.89 -29.29
N GLN A 301 -10.10 2.58 -28.16
CA GLN A 301 -11.18 2.44 -27.17
C GLN A 301 -11.88 3.78 -26.87
N ASN A 302 -11.46 4.89 -27.51
CA ASN A 302 -12.03 6.23 -27.29
C ASN A 302 -12.10 6.61 -25.80
N ILE A 303 -11.06 6.24 -25.04
CA ILE A 303 -11.06 6.35 -23.58
C ILE A 303 -11.21 7.80 -23.08
N ASP A 304 -10.88 8.78 -23.92
CA ASP A 304 -10.98 10.21 -23.70
C ASP A 304 -12.39 10.78 -23.93
N THR A 305 -13.25 10.07 -24.66
CA THR A 305 -14.62 10.51 -25.01
C THR A 305 -15.72 9.55 -24.55
N GLN A 306 -15.35 8.47 -23.87
CA GLN A 306 -16.27 7.44 -23.39
C GLN A 306 -17.33 7.95 -22.40
N ILE A 307 -18.50 7.29 -22.41
CA ILE A 307 -19.66 7.59 -21.57
C ILE A 307 -20.20 6.33 -20.89
N TYR A 308 -21.12 6.50 -19.94
CA TYR A 308 -21.89 5.37 -19.40
C TYR A 308 -22.97 4.91 -20.40
N PRO A 309 -23.22 3.59 -20.57
CA PRO A 309 -22.52 2.45 -19.97
C PRO A 309 -21.33 1.95 -20.80
N THR A 310 -21.04 2.54 -21.97
CA THR A 310 -20.10 2.04 -22.98
C THR A 310 -18.63 2.41 -22.70
N HIS A 311 -18.24 2.52 -21.43
CA HIS A 311 -16.87 2.84 -21.05
C HIS A 311 -16.00 1.57 -21.04
N TYR A 312 -14.70 1.76 -21.24
CA TYR A 312 -13.72 0.70 -21.27
C TYR A 312 -13.73 -0.09 -19.96
N GLN A 313 -13.96 -1.40 -20.07
CA GLN A 313 -13.86 -2.35 -18.97
C GLN A 313 -13.10 -3.59 -19.43
N PRO A 314 -11.84 -3.78 -19.01
CA PRO A 314 -11.10 -5.00 -19.32
C PRO A 314 -11.73 -6.21 -18.61
N THR A 315 -11.81 -7.34 -19.31
CA THR A 315 -12.54 -8.55 -18.88
C THR A 315 -12.17 -9.06 -17.49
N ASN A 316 -10.92 -8.88 -17.07
CA ASN A 316 -10.39 -9.43 -15.82
C ASN A 316 -9.87 -8.38 -14.84
N ARG A 317 -10.25 -7.10 -15.01
CA ARG A 317 -9.78 -6.05 -14.10
C ARG A 317 -10.84 -4.98 -13.86
N PHE A 318 -11.01 -4.64 -12.59
CA PHE A 318 -11.82 -3.50 -12.19
C PHE A 318 -11.03 -2.20 -12.37
N LEU A 319 -11.61 -1.22 -13.06
CA LEU A 319 -11.04 0.13 -13.19
C LEU A 319 -11.73 1.11 -12.24
N ASN A 320 -10.93 1.90 -11.53
CA ASN A 320 -11.38 2.81 -10.50
C ASN A 320 -11.81 4.18 -11.06
N TYR A 321 -12.89 4.22 -11.83
CA TYR A 321 -13.47 5.47 -12.35
C TYR A 321 -13.92 6.44 -11.26
N GLY A 322 -14.08 5.99 -10.02
CA GLY A 322 -14.35 6.87 -8.88
C GLY A 322 -13.18 7.79 -8.51
N ALA A 323 -11.94 7.43 -8.89
CA ALA A 323 -10.73 8.19 -8.57
C ALA A 323 -10.43 9.35 -9.52
N VAL A 324 -11.13 9.44 -10.65
CA VAL A 324 -10.94 10.49 -11.66
C VAL A 324 -12.13 11.44 -11.68
N ASN A 325 -11.96 12.62 -12.30
CA ASN A 325 -13.00 13.64 -12.52
C ASN A 325 -13.83 14.01 -11.27
N ASN A 326 -13.26 13.84 -10.07
CA ASN A 326 -13.96 14.02 -8.80
C ASN A 326 -15.25 13.18 -8.64
N ASN A 327 -15.34 12.06 -9.37
CA ASN A 327 -16.56 11.26 -9.50
C ASN A 327 -17.10 10.78 -8.15
N LYS A 328 -16.24 10.14 -7.34
CA LYS A 328 -16.65 9.58 -6.04
C LYS A 328 -17.07 10.67 -5.05
N ALA A 329 -16.42 11.84 -5.06
CA ALA A 329 -16.82 12.92 -4.16
C ALA A 329 -18.17 13.53 -4.58
N ARG A 330 -18.39 13.74 -5.88
CA ARG A 330 -19.60 14.38 -6.41
C ARG A 330 -20.81 13.46 -6.41
N PHE A 331 -20.64 12.20 -6.81
CA PHE A 331 -21.74 11.27 -7.08
C PHE A 331 -21.76 10.04 -6.14
N ARG A 332 -20.79 9.93 -5.23
CA ARG A 332 -20.69 8.87 -4.20
C ARG A 332 -20.65 7.45 -4.77
N LYS A 333 -21.81 6.80 -4.86
CA LYS A 333 -21.98 5.43 -5.39
C LYS A 333 -22.83 5.40 -6.67
N LYS A 334 -23.30 6.56 -7.16
CA LYS A 334 -24.13 6.68 -8.35
C LYS A 334 -23.25 6.63 -9.61
N GLN A 335 -22.73 5.45 -9.94
CA GLN A 335 -21.77 5.26 -11.03
C GLN A 335 -22.30 5.71 -12.40
N ALA A 336 -23.60 5.55 -12.66
CA ALA A 336 -24.23 6.02 -13.89
C ALA A 336 -24.12 7.55 -14.12
N MET A 337 -23.80 8.33 -13.07
CA MET A 337 -23.61 9.78 -13.15
C MET A 337 -22.14 10.19 -13.26
N TYR A 338 -21.20 9.24 -13.26
CA TYR A 338 -19.78 9.55 -13.34
C TYR A 338 -19.41 10.13 -14.71
N ASP A 339 -18.44 11.04 -14.72
CA ASP A 339 -17.71 11.44 -15.92
C ASP A 339 -16.64 10.39 -16.21
N TYR A 340 -16.85 9.59 -17.25
CA TYR A 340 -15.96 8.49 -17.64
C TYR A 340 -14.81 8.94 -18.56
N THR A 341 -14.76 10.21 -18.97
CA THR A 341 -13.70 10.71 -19.86
C THR A 341 -12.33 10.68 -19.17
N ILE A 342 -11.29 10.16 -19.85
CA ILE A 342 -9.92 10.15 -19.33
C ILE A 342 -9.10 11.19 -20.08
N LYS A 343 -8.78 12.28 -19.41
CA LYS A 343 -8.25 13.50 -20.05
C LYS A 343 -6.73 13.52 -20.14
N SER A 344 -6.07 12.61 -19.44
CA SER A 344 -4.61 12.61 -19.31
C SER A 344 -4.06 11.23 -18.94
N VAL A 345 -2.74 11.09 -19.11
CA VAL A 345 -1.98 9.92 -18.61
C VAL A 345 -2.08 9.80 -17.09
N VAL A 346 -2.14 10.93 -16.37
CA VAL A 346 -2.33 10.96 -14.92
C VAL A 346 -3.71 10.39 -14.55
N ASP A 347 -4.79 10.79 -15.23
CA ASP A 347 -6.12 10.24 -14.98
C ASP A 347 -6.17 8.74 -15.30
N LEU A 348 -5.56 8.32 -16.41
CA LEU A 348 -5.47 6.90 -16.77
C LEU A 348 -4.82 6.09 -15.64
N SER A 349 -3.71 6.57 -15.11
CA SER A 349 -2.97 5.86 -14.06
C SER A 349 -3.80 5.66 -12.79
N LYS A 350 -4.64 6.64 -12.42
CA LYS A 350 -5.53 6.55 -11.25
C LYS A 350 -6.59 5.45 -11.38
N LEU A 351 -6.95 5.04 -12.60
CA LEU A 351 -7.88 3.93 -12.82
C LEU A 351 -7.34 2.58 -12.32
N PHE A 352 -6.03 2.40 -12.32
CA PHE A 352 -5.38 1.14 -11.94
C PHE A 352 -5.02 1.06 -10.46
N LEU A 353 -5.35 2.10 -9.68
CA LEU A 353 -4.97 2.23 -8.30
C LEU A 353 -6.19 2.29 -7.36
N PRO A 354 -6.06 1.78 -6.12
CA PRO A 354 -7.03 2.06 -5.06
C PRO A 354 -7.14 3.56 -4.78
N THR A 355 -8.33 4.05 -4.40
CA THR A 355 -8.58 5.50 -4.19
C THR A 355 -7.60 6.19 -3.23
N HIS A 356 -7.06 5.49 -2.22
CA HIS A 356 -6.13 6.09 -1.27
C HIS A 356 -4.72 6.32 -1.84
N MET A 357 -4.40 5.76 -3.01
CA MET A 357 -3.12 5.95 -3.71
C MET A 357 -3.25 6.96 -4.87
N THR A 358 -4.43 7.54 -5.11
CA THR A 358 -4.70 8.37 -6.31
C THR A 358 -4.65 9.88 -6.05
N HIS A 359 -4.05 10.31 -4.94
CA HIS A 359 -4.05 11.70 -4.51
C HIS A 359 -3.00 12.58 -5.21
N TYR A 360 -2.11 12.00 -6.00
CA TYR A 360 -1.08 12.73 -6.75
C TYR A 360 -1.66 13.59 -7.88
N ALA A 361 -1.01 14.72 -8.14
CA ALA A 361 -1.38 15.67 -9.18
C ALA A 361 -0.66 15.38 -10.51
N GLY A 362 0.54 14.81 -10.44
CA GLY A 362 1.37 14.47 -11.59
C GLY A 362 2.34 13.34 -11.27
N PHE A 363 3.19 12.95 -12.22
CA PHE A 363 4.31 12.04 -11.99
C PHE A 363 5.54 12.79 -11.45
N ASP A 364 5.30 13.61 -10.44
CA ASP A 364 6.26 14.43 -9.72
C ASP A 364 6.36 13.95 -8.26
N ASP A 365 6.88 14.79 -7.37
CA ASP A 365 7.04 14.48 -5.96
C ASP A 365 5.75 14.14 -5.20
N THR A 366 4.59 14.40 -5.79
CA THR A 366 3.30 13.96 -5.24
C THR A 366 2.98 12.49 -5.53
N CYS A 367 3.65 11.87 -6.52
CA CYS A 367 3.47 10.46 -6.89
C CYS A 367 4.47 9.57 -6.14
N ASP A 368 4.01 8.99 -5.04
CA ASP A 368 4.82 8.18 -4.13
C ASP A 368 5.15 6.78 -4.69
N ILE A 369 6.02 6.07 -3.97
CA ILE A 369 6.41 4.71 -4.34
C ILE A 369 5.23 3.73 -4.33
N SER A 370 4.26 3.92 -3.44
CA SER A 370 3.07 3.06 -3.34
C SER A 370 2.27 3.07 -4.64
N ALA A 371 2.05 4.27 -5.20
CA ALA A 371 1.40 4.47 -6.48
C ALA A 371 2.22 3.85 -7.61
N LEU A 372 3.53 4.11 -7.68
CA LEU A 372 4.39 3.59 -8.76
C LEU A 372 4.46 2.07 -8.79
N LEU A 373 4.70 1.43 -7.64
CA LEU A 373 4.69 -0.03 -7.53
C LEU A 373 3.30 -0.58 -7.86
N GLY A 374 2.24 0.07 -7.37
CA GLY A 374 0.86 -0.27 -7.70
C GLY A 374 0.57 -0.23 -9.19
N LEU A 375 1.07 0.76 -9.93
CA LEU A 375 0.90 0.87 -11.38
C LEU A 375 1.61 -0.27 -12.09
N ILE A 376 2.86 -0.56 -11.73
CA ILE A 376 3.63 -1.66 -12.31
C ILE A 376 2.89 -2.98 -12.11
N ILE A 377 2.45 -3.27 -10.88
CA ILE A 377 1.76 -4.52 -10.53
C ILE A 377 0.41 -4.66 -11.25
N ASN A 378 -0.34 -3.57 -11.40
CA ASN A 378 -1.73 -3.61 -11.87
C ASN A 378 -1.90 -3.31 -13.36
N ILE A 379 -0.84 -3.12 -14.14
CA ILE A 379 -0.94 -2.83 -15.58
C ILE A 379 -0.25 -3.93 -16.39
N ASP A 380 -0.94 -4.50 -17.37
CA ASP A 380 -0.45 -5.67 -18.11
C ASP A 380 0.60 -5.34 -19.16
N LYS A 381 0.79 -4.06 -19.49
CA LYS A 381 1.89 -3.61 -20.37
C LYS A 381 3.26 -3.77 -19.72
N PHE A 382 3.34 -3.90 -18.39
CA PHE A 382 4.61 -4.14 -17.71
C PHE A 382 5.02 -5.63 -17.81
N PRO A 383 6.30 -5.94 -18.05
CA PRO A 383 6.79 -7.31 -18.09
C PRO A 383 6.58 -8.03 -16.74
N GLN A 384 6.24 -9.31 -16.79
CA GLN A 384 5.93 -10.09 -15.58
C GLN A 384 7.10 -10.13 -14.57
N ILE A 385 8.35 -10.10 -15.05
CA ILE A 385 9.53 -10.06 -14.18
C ILE A 385 9.56 -8.78 -13.32
N VAL A 386 9.29 -7.62 -13.94
CA VAL A 386 9.24 -6.31 -13.24
C VAL A 386 8.06 -6.25 -12.27
N LYS A 387 6.93 -6.87 -12.63
CA LYS A 387 5.76 -6.97 -11.75
C LYS A 387 6.06 -7.77 -10.49
N SER A 388 6.73 -8.92 -10.62
CA SER A 388 7.15 -9.75 -9.48
C SER A 388 8.12 -8.98 -8.57
N ASP A 389 9.06 -8.25 -9.16
CA ASP A 389 10.01 -7.43 -8.41
C ASP A 389 9.37 -6.25 -7.69
N ALA A 390 8.42 -5.57 -8.34
CA ALA A 390 7.66 -4.49 -7.73
C ALA A 390 6.81 -5.00 -6.56
N GLU A 391 6.22 -6.19 -6.67
CA GLU A 391 5.51 -6.84 -5.57
C GLU A 391 6.46 -7.16 -4.40
N GLU A 392 7.67 -7.63 -4.69
CA GLU A 392 8.67 -7.95 -3.65
C GLU A 392 9.20 -6.69 -2.96
N VAL A 393 9.51 -5.62 -3.71
CA VAL A 393 9.88 -4.31 -3.13
C VAL A 393 8.74 -3.77 -2.26
N ARG A 394 7.49 -3.88 -2.74
CA ARG A 394 6.33 -3.45 -1.96
C ARG A 394 6.22 -4.24 -0.64
N ARG A 395 6.28 -5.57 -0.72
CA ARG A 395 6.04 -6.48 0.39
C ARG A 395 7.17 -6.47 1.42
N SER A 396 8.41 -6.43 0.97
CA SER A 396 9.60 -6.66 1.80
C SER A 396 10.35 -5.39 2.18
N ILE A 397 10.07 -4.26 1.52
CA ILE A 397 10.70 -2.96 1.82
C ILE A 397 9.65 -1.93 2.20
N GLN A 398 8.80 -1.53 1.25
CA GLN A 398 7.93 -0.36 1.41
C GLN A 398 6.89 -0.56 2.53
N ASN A 399 6.16 -1.68 2.53
CA ASN A 399 5.18 -1.97 3.56
C ASN A 399 5.83 -2.00 4.96
N PRO A 400 6.88 -2.80 5.23
CA PRO A 400 7.62 -2.75 6.50
C PRO A 400 8.13 -1.36 6.86
N TRP A 401 8.61 -0.61 5.89
CA TRP A 401 9.20 0.72 6.10
C TRP A 401 8.15 1.72 6.57
N THR A 402 6.98 1.76 5.92
CA THR A 402 5.88 2.66 6.29
C THR A 402 5.26 2.37 7.66
N ARG A 403 5.42 1.15 8.18
CA ARG A 403 4.96 0.78 9.53
C ARG A 403 5.80 1.38 10.65
N GLY A 404 7.01 1.84 10.36
CA GLY A 404 7.87 2.52 11.34
C GLY A 404 8.52 1.60 12.37
N ASN A 405 8.42 0.27 12.28
CA ASN A 405 9.14 -0.60 13.19
C ASN A 405 10.65 -0.56 12.87
N CYS A 406 11.44 0.20 13.63
CA CYS A 406 12.88 0.28 13.46
C CYS A 406 13.59 -1.05 13.79
N THR A 407 13.09 -1.86 14.74
CA THR A 407 13.82 -3.05 15.22
C THR A 407 13.97 -4.16 14.18
N GLN A 408 13.08 -4.21 13.18
CA GLN A 408 13.18 -5.17 12.06
C GLN A 408 14.30 -4.80 11.06
N TRP A 409 14.87 -3.60 11.13
CA TRP A 409 15.90 -3.12 10.22
C TRP A 409 17.29 -3.50 10.71
N ASP A 410 17.49 -4.79 10.99
CA ASP A 410 18.81 -5.34 11.27
C ASP A 410 19.71 -5.31 10.01
N ALA A 411 20.95 -5.74 10.16
CA ALA A 411 21.91 -5.75 9.05
C ALA A 411 21.47 -6.63 7.86
N VAL A 412 20.71 -7.71 8.13
CA VAL A 412 20.24 -8.64 7.10
C VAL A 412 19.11 -8.00 6.30
N GLN A 413 18.07 -7.49 6.98
CA GLN A 413 16.96 -6.79 6.34
C GLN A 413 17.45 -5.56 5.56
N TYR A 414 18.42 -4.83 6.11
CA TYR A 414 19.06 -3.71 5.43
C TYR A 414 19.72 -4.12 4.11
N SER A 415 20.60 -5.12 4.12
CA SER A 415 21.27 -5.55 2.89
C SER A 415 20.29 -6.15 1.87
N ASN A 416 19.34 -6.97 2.34
CA ASN A 416 18.29 -7.53 1.48
C ASN A 416 17.48 -6.44 0.78
N SER A 417 17.16 -5.34 1.49
CA SER A 417 16.44 -4.20 0.91
C SER A 417 17.22 -3.58 -0.24
N PHE A 418 18.52 -3.32 -0.07
CA PHE A 418 19.37 -2.81 -1.15
C PHE A 418 19.53 -3.78 -2.33
N GLN A 419 19.60 -5.08 -2.06
CA GLN A 419 19.63 -6.09 -3.11
C GLN A 419 18.35 -6.07 -3.95
N LEU A 420 17.18 -6.03 -3.30
CA LEU A 420 15.88 -5.96 -3.96
C LEU A 420 15.70 -4.66 -4.77
N MET A 421 16.10 -3.50 -4.21
CA MET A 421 16.06 -2.22 -4.93
C MET A 421 16.97 -2.23 -6.17
N ARG A 422 18.17 -2.82 -6.08
CA ARG A 422 19.03 -2.98 -7.26
C ARG A 422 18.46 -3.97 -8.26
N LYS A 423 17.83 -5.05 -7.79
CA LYS A 423 17.25 -6.08 -8.65
C LYS A 423 16.17 -5.47 -9.54
N ILE A 424 15.21 -4.76 -8.96
CA ILE A 424 14.14 -4.13 -9.74
C ILE A 424 14.72 -3.15 -10.77
N VAL A 425 15.74 -2.35 -10.42
CA VAL A 425 16.40 -1.39 -11.33
C VAL A 425 17.01 -2.08 -12.54
N LYS A 426 17.67 -3.23 -12.36
CA LYS A 426 18.21 -4.04 -13.46
C LYS A 426 17.11 -4.56 -14.39
N ASP A 427 15.97 -4.93 -13.82
CA ASP A 427 14.86 -5.48 -14.59
C ASP A 427 14.05 -4.38 -15.33
N LEU A 428 14.24 -3.09 -15.00
CA LEU A 428 13.63 -1.96 -15.72
C LEU A 428 14.14 -1.79 -17.16
N SER A 429 15.25 -2.44 -17.54
CA SER A 429 15.86 -2.29 -18.88
C SER A 429 16.20 -0.83 -19.23
N LEU A 430 16.75 -0.09 -18.27
CA LEU A 430 17.29 1.27 -18.51
C LEU A 430 18.54 1.21 -19.40
N SER A 431 19.03 2.36 -19.86
CA SER A 431 20.35 2.38 -20.50
C SER A 431 21.43 1.95 -19.50
N LEU A 432 22.48 1.25 -19.98
CA LEU A 432 23.55 0.74 -19.11
C LEU A 432 24.19 1.84 -18.24
N ASN A 433 24.34 3.05 -18.79
CA ASN A 433 24.88 4.19 -18.06
C ASN A 433 23.94 4.63 -16.92
N GLU A 434 22.64 4.74 -17.17
CA GLU A 434 21.67 5.16 -16.16
C GLU A 434 21.51 4.10 -15.07
N GLU A 435 21.43 2.82 -15.46
CA GLU A 435 21.39 1.69 -14.52
C GLU A 435 22.60 1.73 -13.58
N ASN A 436 23.81 1.84 -14.14
CA ASN A 436 25.04 1.89 -13.35
C ASN A 436 25.05 3.08 -12.38
N GLN A 437 24.67 4.27 -12.84
CA GLN A 437 24.60 5.46 -11.98
C GLN A 437 23.62 5.28 -10.81
N ILE A 438 22.46 4.66 -11.05
CA ILE A 438 21.47 4.40 -9.99
C ILE A 438 22.01 3.35 -9.01
N ILE A 439 22.58 2.26 -9.53
CA ILE A 439 23.16 1.19 -8.70
C ILE A 439 24.32 1.70 -7.85
N GLU A 440 25.19 2.55 -8.41
CA GLU A 440 26.29 3.17 -7.68
C GLU A 440 25.78 4.05 -6.54
N LYS A 441 24.81 4.93 -6.79
CA LYS A 441 24.17 5.71 -5.72
C LYS A 441 23.56 4.83 -4.63
N MET A 442 22.91 3.73 -4.99
CA MET A 442 22.39 2.77 -4.00
C MET A 442 23.51 2.11 -3.19
N LYS A 443 24.63 1.75 -3.80
CA LYS A 443 25.80 1.19 -3.09
C LYS A 443 26.43 2.23 -2.16
N GLU A 444 26.54 3.47 -2.60
CA GLU A 444 27.03 4.56 -1.77
C GLU A 444 26.14 4.73 -0.53
N TRP A 445 24.82 4.71 -0.68
CA TRP A 445 23.89 4.73 0.45
C TRP A 445 24.05 3.51 1.36
N GLU A 446 24.17 2.31 0.78
CA GLU A 446 24.33 1.07 1.55
C GLU A 446 25.57 1.11 2.44
N ILE A 447 26.70 1.57 1.89
CA ILE A 447 28.00 1.59 2.56
C ILE A 447 28.12 2.80 3.50
N ASN A 448 27.84 4.01 3.00
CA ASN A 448 28.15 5.24 3.70
C ASN A 448 26.98 5.80 4.51
N GLY A 449 25.75 5.36 4.23
CA GLY A 449 24.54 5.95 4.79
C GLY A 449 24.43 5.83 6.31
N ILE A 450 25.01 4.80 6.92
CA ILE A 450 24.96 4.57 8.37
C ILE A 450 26.13 5.22 9.13
N HIS A 451 27.09 5.81 8.40
CA HIS A 451 28.28 6.44 8.98
C HIS A 451 28.06 7.96 9.12
N PHE A 452 28.35 8.50 10.30
CA PHE A 452 28.26 9.94 10.61
C PHE A 452 29.55 10.67 10.37
#